data_AF-A0A6J6AP05-F1
#
_entry.id   AF-A0A6J6AP05-F1
#
_cell.length_a   1.000
_cell.length_b   1.000
_cell.length_c   1.000
_cell.angle_alpha   90.00
_cell.angle_beta   90.00
_cell.angle_gamma   90.00
#
_symmetry.space_group_name_H-M   'P 1'
#
loop_
_entity.id
_entity.type
_entity.pdbx_description
1 polymer ?
#
loop_
_entity_poly.entity_id
_entity_poly.type
_entity_poly.pdbx_seq_one_letter_code
_entity_poly.pdbx_strand_id
1 'polypeptide(L)'
;MALAAFMRRPSAVAITPELLGAITCPVLVVLGDKDFAGPADPLMAALPHSRLVTLRNVDHFATPKDFGFIDAALGFLSGSD
;
A
#
# COMPACT_ATOMS: atom_id res chain seq x y z
N MET A 1 11.38 -28.14 -5.94
CA MET A 1 12.53 -27.30 -5.52
C MET A 1 12.34 -25.79 -5.71
N ALA A 2 11.28 -25.30 -6.37
CA ALA A 2 11.08 -23.86 -6.60
C ALA A 2 10.85 -23.04 -5.31
N LEU A 3 9.99 -23.48 -4.39
CA LEU A 3 9.74 -22.79 -3.12
C LEU A 3 11.01 -22.69 -2.26
N ALA A 4 11.77 -23.78 -2.16
CA ALA A 4 13.00 -23.81 -1.38
C ALA A 4 14.07 -22.86 -1.95
N ALA A 5 14.16 -22.75 -3.28
CA ALA A 5 15.02 -21.76 -3.93
C ALA A 5 14.54 -20.32 -3.67
N PHE A 6 13.23 -20.08 -3.69
CA PHE A 6 12.63 -18.79 -3.39
C PHE A 6 12.89 -18.34 -1.94
N MET A 7 12.77 -19.24 -0.96
CA MET A 7 13.04 -18.92 0.45
C MET A 7 14.52 -18.64 0.73
N ARG A 8 15.43 -19.23 -0.05
CA ARG A 8 16.89 -19.06 0.09
C ARG A 8 17.46 -17.90 -0.73
N ARG A 9 16.66 -17.27 -1.58
CA ARG A 9 17.14 -16.13 -2.38
C ARG A 9 17.61 -15.02 -1.42
N PRO A 10 18.68 -14.28 -1.74
CA PRO A 10 19.01 -13.07 -1.00
C PRO A 10 17.77 -12.20 -0.85
N SER A 11 17.48 -11.75 0.36
CA SER A 11 16.31 -10.91 0.63
C SER A 11 16.30 -9.71 -0.31
N ALA A 12 15.11 -9.32 -0.76
CA ALA A 12 14.96 -8.08 -1.51
C ALA A 12 15.49 -6.90 -0.69
N VAL A 13 15.88 -5.83 -1.38
CA VAL A 13 16.31 -4.56 -0.79
C VAL A 13 15.37 -4.19 0.37
N ALA A 14 15.94 -3.87 1.52
CA ALA A 14 15.16 -3.43 2.67
C ALA A 14 14.41 -2.14 2.31
N ILE A 15 13.09 -2.14 2.53
CA ILE A 15 12.27 -0.93 2.36
C ILE A 15 12.40 -0.12 3.64
N THR A 16 13.07 1.03 3.56
CA THR A 16 13.27 1.94 4.70
C THR A 16 12.47 3.24 4.52
N PRO A 17 12.17 3.98 5.60
CA PRO A 17 11.50 5.27 5.50
C PRO A 17 12.26 6.27 4.60
N GLU A 18 13.58 6.26 4.63
CA GLU A 18 14.43 7.14 3.81
C GLU A 18 14.29 6.81 2.33
N LEU A 19 14.18 5.52 1.98
CA LEU A 19 13.92 5.08 0.61
C LEU A 19 12.56 5.59 0.12
N LEU A 20 11.53 5.50 0.97
CA LEU A 20 10.18 5.98 0.64
C LEU A 20 10.12 7.50 0.54
N GLY A 21 10.91 8.22 1.35
CA GLY A 21 11.00 9.68 1.34
C GLY A 21 11.53 10.26 0.02
N ALA A 22 12.21 9.45 -0.81
CA ALA A 22 12.64 9.85 -2.14
C ALA A 22 11.51 9.87 -3.19
N ILE A 23 10.32 9.35 -2.87
CA ILE A 23 9.17 9.33 -3.78
C ILE A 23 8.48 10.70 -3.74
N THR A 24 8.59 11.44 -4.84
CA THR A 24 8.06 12.81 -4.97
C THR A 24 6.78 12.91 -5.80
N CYS A 25 6.32 11.82 -6.41
CA CYS A 25 5.00 11.81 -7.05
C CYS A 25 3.88 11.68 -6.01
N PRO A 26 2.64 12.10 -6.33
CA PRO A 26 1.49 11.80 -5.49
C PRO A 26 1.34 10.29 -5.25
N VAL A 27 0.94 9.91 -4.04
CA VAL A 27 0.70 8.51 -3.67
C VAL A 27 -0.66 8.37 -3.00
N LEU A 28 -1.45 7.42 -3.48
CA LEU A 28 -2.64 6.94 -2.76
C LEU A 28 -2.29 5.66 -2.00
N VAL A 29 -2.54 5.67 -0.69
CA VAL A 29 -2.54 4.48 0.16
C VAL A 29 -4.00 4.11 0.43
N VAL A 30 -4.39 2.87 0.13
CA VAL A 30 -5.71 2.33 0.48
C VAL A 30 -5.51 1.14 1.39
N LEU A 31 -6.15 1.15 2.57
CA LEU A 31 -5.98 0.10 3.58
C LEU A 31 -7.31 -0.24 4.23
N GLY A 32 -7.63 -1.52 4.33
CA GLY A 32 -8.79 -1.99 5.08
C GLY A 32 -8.59 -1.91 6.60
N ASP A 33 -9.64 -1.59 7.35
CA ASP A 33 -9.59 -1.51 8.82
C ASP A 33 -9.45 -2.89 9.53
N LYS A 34 -9.52 -3.99 8.77
CA LYS A 34 -9.22 -5.37 9.22
C LYS A 34 -7.95 -5.94 8.58
N ASP A 35 -7.19 -5.13 7.85
CA ASP A 35 -5.92 -5.56 7.28
C ASP A 35 -4.85 -5.67 8.39
N PHE A 36 -4.20 -6.84 8.48
CA PHE A 36 -3.13 -7.10 9.44
C PHE A 36 -1.83 -6.35 9.12
N ALA A 37 -1.71 -5.78 7.92
CA ALA A 37 -0.59 -4.93 7.53
C ALA A 37 -0.69 -3.51 8.13
N GLY A 38 -1.85 -3.14 8.69
CA GLY A 38 -2.03 -1.87 9.38
C GLY A 38 -1.27 -1.76 10.71
N PRO A 39 -1.15 -0.54 11.26
CA PRO A 39 -1.74 0.72 10.79
C PRO A 39 -0.96 1.36 9.63
N ALA A 40 -1.60 2.27 8.88
CA ALA A 40 -0.96 2.95 7.74
C ALA A 40 0.04 4.05 8.15
N ASP A 41 -0.02 4.52 9.40
CA ASP A 41 0.73 5.66 9.91
C ASP A 41 2.23 5.65 9.57
N PRO A 42 2.98 4.52 9.69
CA PRO A 42 4.40 4.51 9.35
C PRO A 42 4.65 4.78 7.86
N LEU A 43 3.77 4.28 6.99
CA LEU A 43 3.86 4.48 5.55
C LEU A 43 3.51 5.93 5.17
N MET A 44 2.47 6.48 5.81
CA MET A 44 2.04 7.87 5.61
C MET A 44 3.10 8.86 6.07
N ALA A 45 3.78 8.59 7.19
CA ALA A 45 4.88 9.41 7.68
C ALA A 45 6.12 9.39 6.76
N ALA A 46 6.34 8.29 6.05
CA ALA A 46 7.51 8.11 5.18
C ALA A 46 7.29 8.63 3.75
N LEU A 47 6.04 8.75 3.29
CA LEU A 47 5.69 9.19 1.93
C LEU A 47 5.25 10.67 1.92
N PRO A 48 6.08 11.61 1.40
CA PRO A 48 5.84 13.05 1.54
C PRO A 48 4.55 13.57 0.91
N HIS A 49 4.05 12.90 -0.13
CA HIS A 49 2.87 13.30 -0.90
C HIS A 49 1.80 12.20 -0.91
N SER A 50 1.59 11.58 0.26
CA SER A 50 0.62 10.51 0.41
C SER A 50 -0.73 10.99 0.93
N ARG A 51 -1.80 10.30 0.51
CA ARG A 51 -3.14 10.35 1.13
C ARG A 51 -3.62 8.94 1.47
N LEU A 52 -4.45 8.82 2.49
CA LEU A 52 -5.00 7.56 2.96
C LEU A 52 -6.50 7.46 2.70
N VAL A 53 -6.94 6.33 2.16
CA VAL A 53 -8.34 5.90 2.14
C VAL A 53 -8.46 4.62 2.98
N THR A 54 -9.30 4.67 4.03
CA THR A 54 -9.54 3.51 4.89
C THR A 54 -10.85 2.83 4.50
N LEU A 55 -10.79 1.53 4.20
CA LEU A 55 -11.97 0.74 3.84
C LEU A 55 -12.56 0.05 5.07
N ARG A 56 -13.85 0.26 5.32
CA ARG A 56 -14.53 -0.27 6.51
C ARG A 56 -14.84 -1.76 6.36
N ASN A 57 -14.49 -2.55 7.37
CA ASN A 57 -14.72 -3.99 7.44
C ASN A 57 -14.08 -4.78 6.27
N VAL A 58 -12.91 -4.33 5.83
CA VAL A 58 -12.15 -4.92 4.73
C VAL A 58 -10.82 -5.44 5.27
N ASP A 59 -10.51 -6.70 4.95
CA ASP A 59 -9.23 -7.32 5.28
C ASP A 59 -8.22 -7.21 4.12
N HIS A 60 -7.02 -7.74 4.34
CA HIS A 60 -5.93 -7.72 3.36
C HIS A 60 -6.31 -8.30 2.00
N PHE A 61 -6.99 -9.45 1.99
CA PHE A 61 -7.33 -10.16 0.76
C PHE A 61 -8.58 -9.60 0.09
N ALA A 62 -9.44 -8.92 0.84
CA ALA A 62 -10.62 -8.26 0.33
C ALA A 62 -10.31 -6.89 -0.32
N THR A 63 -9.23 -6.22 0.09
CA THR A 63 -8.88 -4.86 -0.40
C THR A 63 -8.91 -4.73 -1.92
N PRO A 64 -8.22 -5.58 -2.73
CA PRO A 64 -8.16 -5.36 -4.18
C PRO A 64 -9.48 -5.54 -4.94
N LYS A 65 -10.47 -6.24 -4.35
CA LYS A 65 -11.77 -6.52 -4.96
C LYS A 65 -12.90 -5.64 -4.40
N ASP A 66 -12.61 -4.82 -3.39
CA ASP A 66 -13.58 -3.91 -2.80
C ASP A 66 -13.90 -2.77 -3.77
N PHE A 67 -15.18 -2.43 -3.95
CA PHE A 67 -15.56 -1.35 -4.86
C PHE A 67 -15.00 0.00 -4.40
N GLY A 68 -14.87 0.24 -3.09
CA GLY A 68 -14.24 1.45 -2.55
C GLY A 68 -12.76 1.55 -2.89
N PHE A 69 -12.04 0.42 -2.98
CA PHE A 69 -10.67 0.40 -3.51
C PHE A 69 -10.64 0.78 -4.99
N ILE A 70 -11.50 0.14 -5.79
CA ILE A 70 -11.56 0.35 -7.25
C ILE A 70 -11.88 1.82 -7.56
N ASP A 71 -12.89 2.38 -6.89
CA ASP A 71 -13.30 3.77 -7.08
C ASP A 71 -12.18 4.74 -6.68
N ALA A 72 -11.55 4.55 -5.52
CA ALA A 72 -10.44 5.40 -5.07
C ALA A 72 -9.22 5.33 -6.01
N ALA A 73 -8.89 4.13 -6.50
CA ALA A 73 -7.77 3.93 -7.42
C ALA A 73 -8.04 4.59 -8.79
N LEU A 74 -9.25 4.45 -9.33
CA LEU A 74 -9.62 5.06 -10.61
C LEU A 74 -9.77 6.58 -10.51
N GLY A 75 -10.34 7.09 -9.42
CA GLY A 75 -10.35 8.52 -9.10
C GLY A 75 -8.94 9.10 -9.12
N PHE A 76 -8.00 8.40 -8.49
CA PHE A 76 -6.62 8.84 -8.37
C PHE A 76 -5.91 8.93 -9.71
N LEU A 77 -6.05 7.87 -10.52
CA LEU A 77 -5.39 7.78 -11.82
C LEU A 77 -5.98 8.76 -12.85
N SER A 78 -7.26 9.11 -12.72
CA SER A 78 -7.91 10.07 -13.62
C SER A 78 -7.66 11.54 -13.23
N GLY A 79 -7.10 11.80 -12.04
CA GLY A 79 -6.94 13.15 -11.50
C GLY A 79 -8.28 13.82 -11.14
N SER A 80 -9.31 13.02 -10.89
CA SER A 80 -10.68 13.47 -10.58
C SER A 80 -11.00 13.47 -9.09
N ASP A 81 -9.99 13.29 -8.25
CA ASP A 81 -10.07 13.32 -6.78
C ASP A 81 -9.95 14.73 -6.18
#